data_AF-A0A3A8NGJ0-F1
#
_entry.id   AF-A0A3A8NGJ0-F1
#
_cell.length_a   1.000
_cell.length_b   1.000
_cell.length_c   1.000
_cell.angle_alpha   90.00
_cell.angle_beta   90.00
_cell.angle_gamma   90.00
#
_symmetry.space_group_name_H-M   'P 1'
#
loop_
_entity.id
_entity.type
_entity.pdbx_description
1 polymer ?
#
loop_
_entity_poly.entity_id
_entity_poly.type
_entity_poly.pdbx_seq_one_letter_code
_entity_poly.pdbx_strand_id
1 'polypeptide(L)'
;MRKIQPKFKNVSMLLALGLAAAVSNASAQGSDGLTGLYSKDGGALAIVEGSNETLIHYSAGFPQGDSVGTCDCALVVQRKTPTRWTLNVAGEKEPWTLRVEPQRLVLETKAPTCCGAGYPGKDSFTRGTPQPLTICKVKASKAGFFASDAANTPRKTFVVSGDAVEVYLDPVEPDLIPARFQGPQKATAGLIKRADLDCAADTAPSKAPQTAQAPIAADKLQPFAGTWVELTRKGKGFVILKPCSAQNRSFTVKPATGEVVVQLGQEATTLKVTSLEPGKGAGAWVLGLTSAAGKPEALQWKTADAAKGTVSVTSPDLFSQSHDYVRQEKQSAFPVKQETGCDEYEQ
;
A
#
# COMPACT_ATOMS: atom_id res chain seq x y z
N MET A 1 28.33 -84.38 31.04
CA MET A 1 29.01 -83.48 30.08
C MET A 1 28.87 -84.02 28.66
N ARG A 2 28.03 -83.40 27.83
CA ARG A 2 28.22 -83.27 26.36
C ARG A 2 27.13 -82.32 25.84
N LYS A 3 27.60 -81.24 25.21
CA LYS A 3 26.83 -80.05 24.85
C LYS A 3 25.98 -80.30 23.60
N ILE A 4 24.77 -79.77 23.67
CA ILE A 4 23.77 -79.67 22.61
C ILE A 4 24.28 -78.67 21.55
N GLN A 5 24.23 -79.05 20.27
CA GLN A 5 24.46 -78.14 19.14
C GLN A 5 23.19 -77.38 18.77
N PRO A 6 23.30 -76.12 18.31
CA PRO A 6 22.30 -75.52 17.46
C PRO A 6 22.82 -75.30 16.02
N LYS A 7 22.00 -75.76 15.06
CA LYS A 7 22.01 -75.37 13.64
C LYS A 7 21.09 -74.15 13.45
N PHE A 8 21.59 -73.04 12.92
CA PHE A 8 20.78 -72.02 12.22
C PHE A 8 21.68 -71.39 11.15
N LYS A 9 21.55 -71.83 9.89
CA LYS A 9 20.73 -71.27 8.80
C LYS A 9 21.19 -69.87 8.33
N ASN A 10 21.61 -69.88 7.07
CA ASN A 10 22.23 -68.81 6.31
C ASN A 10 21.41 -67.52 6.28
N VAL A 11 22.12 -66.41 6.46
CA VAL A 11 21.69 -65.03 6.34
C VAL A 11 21.31 -64.74 4.89
N SER A 12 20.05 -64.37 4.68
CA SER A 12 19.59 -63.74 3.43
C SER A 12 20.07 -62.29 3.43
N MET A 13 20.88 -61.96 2.42
CA MET A 13 21.37 -60.62 2.14
C MET A 13 20.24 -59.82 1.48
N LEU A 14 19.53 -59.02 2.27
CA LEU A 14 18.51 -58.09 1.78
C LEU A 14 19.21 -56.83 1.27
N LEU A 15 19.11 -56.64 -0.04
CA LEU A 15 19.52 -55.45 -0.78
C LEU A 15 18.68 -54.25 -0.28
N ALA A 16 19.28 -53.39 0.54
CA ALA A 16 18.66 -52.13 0.95
C ALA A 16 18.73 -51.15 -0.24
N LEU A 17 17.63 -51.02 -0.98
CA LEU A 17 17.44 -49.89 -1.89
C LEU A 17 17.41 -48.61 -1.08
N GLY A 18 18.41 -47.76 -1.29
CA GLY A 18 18.44 -46.39 -0.79
C GLY A 18 17.30 -45.59 -1.40
N LEU A 19 16.21 -45.46 -0.65
CA LEU A 19 15.30 -44.33 -0.78
C LEU A 19 16.05 -43.09 -0.31
N ALA A 20 16.66 -42.38 -1.26
CA ALA A 20 16.98 -40.98 -1.09
C ALA A 20 15.65 -40.23 -0.91
N ALA A 21 15.21 -40.13 0.34
CA ALA A 21 14.17 -39.20 0.71
C ALA A 21 14.70 -37.80 0.36
N ALA A 22 14.18 -37.23 -0.73
CA ALA A 22 14.28 -35.81 -1.00
C ALA A 22 13.71 -35.10 0.23
N VAL A 23 14.60 -34.63 1.10
CA VAL A 23 14.26 -33.75 2.20
C VAL A 23 13.67 -32.52 1.52
N SER A 24 12.35 -32.40 1.61
CA SER A 24 11.64 -31.24 1.09
C SER A 24 12.26 -30.02 1.74
N ASN A 25 12.76 -29.07 0.93
CA ASN A 25 13.17 -27.75 1.39
C ASN A 25 11.92 -27.00 1.89
N ALA A 26 11.47 -27.37 3.09
CA ALA A 26 10.53 -26.59 3.88
C ALA A 26 11.33 -25.54 4.65
N SER A 27 11.86 -24.55 3.94
CA SER A 27 12.35 -23.29 4.52
C SER A 27 11.60 -22.13 3.89
N ALA A 28 10.27 -22.12 4.07
CA ALA A 28 9.40 -21.05 3.57
C ALA A 28 9.12 -19.94 4.60
N GLN A 29 9.69 -19.98 5.81
CA GLN A 29 9.68 -18.85 6.74
C GLN A 29 11.12 -18.60 7.20
N GLY A 30 11.66 -17.42 6.85
CA GLY A 30 12.84 -16.89 7.52
C GLY A 30 12.56 -16.63 9.00
N SER A 31 13.60 -16.39 9.79
CA SER A 31 13.52 -16.15 11.24
C SER A 31 12.61 -14.99 11.65
N ASP A 32 12.29 -14.07 10.72
CA ASP A 32 11.75 -12.75 11.04
C ASP A 32 10.22 -12.64 10.82
N GLY A 33 9.55 -13.75 10.50
CA GLY A 33 8.10 -13.75 10.22
C GLY A 33 7.75 -13.09 8.88
N LEU A 34 6.46 -12.78 8.68
CA LEU A 34 5.88 -12.05 7.55
C LEU A 34 5.27 -10.70 7.98
N THR A 35 5.58 -10.21 9.19
CA THR A 35 5.03 -8.92 9.63
C THR A 35 5.55 -7.78 8.75
N GLY A 36 4.65 -6.92 8.28
CA GLY A 36 4.98 -5.81 7.40
C GLY A 36 3.87 -5.48 6.40
N LEU A 37 4.13 -4.47 5.58
CA LEU A 37 3.26 -4.01 4.50
C LEU A 37 3.84 -4.45 3.16
N TYR A 38 3.05 -5.22 2.40
CA TYR A 38 3.37 -5.68 1.05
C TYR A 38 2.50 -4.91 0.06
N SER A 39 3.15 -4.16 -0.83
CA SER A 39 2.46 -3.27 -1.77
C SER A 39 2.65 -3.73 -3.20
N LYS A 40 1.67 -3.42 -4.05
CA LYS A 40 1.74 -3.53 -5.50
C LYS A 40 0.96 -2.35 -6.11
N ASP A 41 0.98 -2.23 -7.44
CA ASP A 41 0.15 -1.25 -8.12
C ASP A 41 -1.32 -1.49 -7.81
N GLY A 42 -1.97 -0.47 -7.25
CA GLY A 42 -3.39 -0.50 -6.90
C GLY A 42 -3.77 -1.40 -5.72
N GLY A 43 -2.82 -1.88 -4.89
CA GLY A 43 -3.21 -2.65 -3.69
C GLY A 43 -2.12 -2.87 -2.66
N ALA A 44 -2.55 -3.21 -1.45
CA ALA A 44 -1.72 -3.42 -0.28
C ALA A 44 -2.22 -4.58 0.58
N LEU A 45 -1.27 -5.33 1.15
CA LEU A 45 -1.49 -6.40 2.11
C LEU A 45 -0.63 -6.12 3.35
N ALA A 46 -1.26 -5.72 4.45
CA ALA A 46 -0.59 -5.59 5.73
C ALA A 46 -0.73 -6.89 6.53
N ILE A 47 0.36 -7.34 7.14
CA ILE A 47 0.37 -8.52 8.02
C ILE A 47 0.94 -8.09 9.37
N VAL A 48 0.20 -8.37 10.44
CA VAL A 48 0.58 -8.09 11.83
C VAL A 48 0.55 -9.41 12.61
N GLU A 49 1.71 -10.04 12.81
CA GLU A 49 1.79 -11.33 13.50
C GLU A 49 2.04 -11.16 15.01
N GLY A 50 1.25 -11.85 15.82
CA GLY A 50 1.53 -12.10 17.22
C GLY A 50 1.63 -13.60 17.49
N SER A 51 2.00 -13.95 18.72
CA SER A 51 2.07 -15.34 19.15
C SER A 51 0.71 -16.02 19.26
N ASN A 52 -0.36 -15.24 19.49
CA ASN A 52 -1.72 -15.76 19.70
C ASN A 52 -2.68 -15.46 18.54
N GLU A 53 -2.38 -14.47 17.73
CA GLU A 53 -3.26 -13.96 16.68
C GLU A 53 -2.40 -13.41 15.55
N THR A 54 -2.90 -13.47 14.32
CA THR A 54 -2.29 -12.79 13.17
C THR A 54 -3.40 -12.07 12.44
N LEU A 55 -3.24 -10.76 12.32
CA LEU A 55 -4.16 -9.87 11.64
C LEU A 55 -3.62 -9.58 10.24
N ILE A 56 -4.51 -9.54 9.27
CA ILE A 56 -4.21 -9.21 7.89
C ILE A 56 -5.18 -8.14 7.44
N HIS A 57 -4.65 -7.10 6.81
CA HIS A 57 -5.46 -6.10 6.14
C HIS A 57 -5.19 -6.12 4.65
N TYR A 58 -6.23 -6.23 3.84
CA TYR A 58 -6.11 -6.21 2.38
C TYR A 58 -6.94 -5.08 1.82
N SER A 59 -6.28 -4.17 1.10
CA SER A 59 -6.95 -3.11 0.35
C SER A 59 -6.48 -3.12 -1.10
N ALA A 60 -7.40 -2.91 -2.04
CA ALA A 60 -7.07 -2.81 -3.46
C ALA A 60 -8.13 -2.06 -4.27
N GLY A 61 -7.70 -1.47 -5.39
CA GLY A 61 -8.58 -1.01 -6.47
C GLY A 61 -8.45 -1.93 -7.68
N PHE A 62 -9.55 -2.15 -8.40
CA PHE A 62 -9.58 -2.93 -9.64
C PHE A 62 -10.47 -2.26 -10.68
N PRO A 63 -10.10 -2.34 -11.98
CA PRO A 63 -10.94 -1.81 -13.04
C PRO A 63 -12.31 -2.50 -13.09
N GLN A 64 -13.38 -1.72 -13.16
CA GLN A 64 -14.76 -2.17 -13.29
C GLN A 64 -15.44 -1.35 -14.39
N GLY A 65 -15.18 -1.71 -15.65
CA GLY A 65 -15.62 -0.89 -16.79
C GLY A 65 -14.97 0.49 -16.72
N ASP A 66 -15.80 1.54 -16.67
CA ASP A 66 -15.37 2.94 -16.53
C ASP A 66 -15.22 3.39 -15.06
N SER A 67 -15.45 2.49 -14.10
CA SER A 67 -15.32 2.74 -12.66
C SER A 67 -14.18 1.92 -12.03
N VAL A 68 -13.82 2.24 -10.79
CA VAL A 68 -12.87 1.45 -9.99
C VAL A 68 -13.62 0.79 -8.85
N GLY A 69 -13.66 -0.54 -8.84
CA GLY A 69 -14.12 -1.29 -7.69
C GLY A 69 -13.03 -1.34 -6.63
N THR A 70 -13.42 -1.37 -5.36
CA THR A 70 -12.49 -1.40 -4.22
C THR A 70 -12.66 -2.67 -3.38
N CYS A 71 -11.56 -3.12 -2.78
CA CYS A 71 -11.53 -4.12 -1.72
C CYS A 71 -11.01 -3.43 -0.47
N ASP A 72 -11.66 -3.70 0.66
CA ASP A 72 -11.18 -3.31 1.98
C ASP A 72 -11.55 -4.36 3.03
N CYS A 73 -10.59 -5.23 3.37
CA CYS A 73 -10.82 -6.47 4.08
C CYS A 73 -9.93 -6.59 5.33
N ALA A 74 -10.56 -6.59 6.50
CA ALA A 74 -9.92 -7.02 7.75
C ALA A 74 -10.07 -8.54 7.94
N LEU A 75 -8.95 -9.25 7.94
CA LEU A 75 -8.86 -10.70 7.92
C LEU A 75 -8.10 -11.22 9.15
N VAL A 76 -8.56 -12.34 9.70
CA VAL A 76 -7.95 -12.98 10.88
C VAL A 76 -7.53 -14.40 10.53
N VAL A 77 -6.28 -14.76 10.82
CA VAL A 77 -5.77 -16.12 10.58
C VAL A 77 -6.44 -17.10 11.54
N GLN A 78 -7.19 -18.06 10.99
CA GLN A 78 -7.82 -19.16 11.73
C GLN A 78 -6.90 -20.38 11.82
N ARG A 79 -6.18 -20.67 10.74
CA ARG A 79 -5.23 -21.79 10.66
C ARG A 79 -3.99 -21.37 9.90
N LYS A 80 -2.83 -21.71 10.44
CA LYS A 80 -1.53 -21.32 9.89
C LYS A 80 -0.67 -22.56 9.62
N THR A 81 -0.22 -22.72 8.38
CA THR A 81 0.88 -23.63 8.02
C THR A 81 2.00 -22.82 7.35
N PRO A 82 3.21 -23.38 7.18
CA PRO A 82 4.31 -22.66 6.55
C PRO A 82 4.03 -22.17 5.11
N THR A 83 3.10 -22.80 4.40
CA THR A 83 2.81 -22.51 2.99
C THR A 83 1.38 -22.05 2.73
N ARG A 84 0.49 -22.17 3.72
CA ARG A 84 -0.93 -21.84 3.52
C ARG A 84 -1.61 -21.43 4.82
N TRP A 85 -2.23 -20.27 4.80
CA TRP A 85 -3.03 -19.75 5.91
C TRP A 85 -4.49 -19.68 5.49
N THR A 86 -5.38 -20.07 6.39
CA THR A 86 -6.82 -19.91 6.25
C THR A 86 -7.23 -18.70 7.07
N LEU A 87 -7.90 -17.75 6.43
CA LEU A 87 -8.31 -16.48 7.02
C LEU A 87 -9.83 -16.34 6.96
N ASN A 88 -10.40 -15.63 7.91
CA ASN A 88 -11.81 -15.24 7.87
C ASN A 88 -11.95 -13.73 8.05
N VAL A 89 -12.98 -13.17 7.44
CA VAL A 89 -13.55 -11.87 7.81
C VAL A 89 -14.49 -12.12 9.00
N ALA A 90 -14.53 -11.19 9.95
CA ALA A 90 -15.42 -11.29 11.10
C ALA A 90 -16.89 -11.38 10.65
N GLY A 91 -17.61 -12.40 11.13
CA GLY A 91 -19.04 -12.59 10.80
C GLY A 91 -19.31 -13.40 9.53
N GLU A 92 -18.28 -13.91 8.86
CA GLU A 92 -18.44 -14.60 7.58
C GLU A 92 -18.10 -16.09 7.61
N LYS A 93 -18.74 -16.83 6.69
CA LYS A 93 -18.59 -18.30 6.59
C LYS A 93 -17.55 -18.73 5.56
N GLU A 94 -17.39 -17.98 4.47
CA GLU A 94 -16.49 -18.37 3.39
C GLU A 94 -15.05 -17.91 3.68
N PRO A 95 -14.08 -18.84 3.73
CA PRO A 95 -12.73 -18.50 4.12
C PRO A 95 -11.93 -17.91 2.96
N TRP A 96 -11.06 -16.98 3.30
CA TRP A 96 -9.94 -16.56 2.47
C TRP A 96 -8.76 -17.51 2.66
N THR A 97 -7.92 -17.62 1.64
CA THR A 97 -6.66 -18.36 1.69
C THR A 97 -5.51 -17.42 1.37
N LEU A 98 -4.48 -17.38 2.22
CA LEU A 98 -3.18 -16.81 1.88
C LEU A 98 -2.19 -17.95 1.62
N ARG A 99 -1.74 -18.12 0.37
CA ARG A 99 -0.60 -18.99 0.07
C ARG A 99 0.69 -18.22 0.30
N VAL A 100 1.57 -18.82 1.09
CA VAL A 100 2.90 -18.29 1.39
C VAL A 100 3.89 -19.03 0.50
N GLU A 101 4.26 -18.39 -0.60
CA GLU A 101 5.22 -18.94 -1.54
C GLU A 101 6.61 -18.31 -1.31
N PRO A 102 7.71 -18.87 -1.83
CA PRO A 102 9.04 -18.34 -1.59
C PRO A 102 9.23 -16.88 -2.04
N GLN A 103 8.62 -16.49 -3.15
CA GLN A 103 8.78 -15.15 -3.76
C GLN A 103 7.52 -14.30 -3.73
N ARG A 104 6.37 -14.87 -3.34
CA ARG A 104 5.10 -14.18 -3.38
C ARG A 104 4.14 -14.63 -2.29
N LEU A 105 3.22 -13.74 -1.94
CA LEU A 105 2.06 -14.02 -1.12
C LEU A 105 0.84 -13.95 -2.04
N VAL A 106 0.04 -15.02 -2.08
CA VAL A 106 -1.13 -15.09 -2.96
C VAL A 106 -2.38 -15.17 -2.11
N LEU A 107 -3.18 -14.10 -2.13
CA LEU A 107 -4.43 -14.01 -1.39
C LEU A 107 -5.58 -14.42 -2.32
N GLU A 108 -6.44 -15.33 -1.89
CA GLU A 108 -7.50 -15.90 -2.73
C GLU A 108 -8.79 -16.10 -1.95
N THR A 109 -9.93 -15.87 -2.59
CA THR A 109 -11.25 -16.25 -2.09
C THR A 109 -12.21 -16.48 -3.25
N LYS A 110 -13.25 -17.27 -3.01
CA LYS A 110 -14.31 -17.52 -4.00
C LYS A 110 -15.51 -16.57 -3.85
N ALA A 111 -15.66 -15.94 -2.68
CA ALA A 111 -16.81 -15.12 -2.35
C ALA A 111 -16.38 -13.92 -1.49
N PRO A 112 -15.75 -12.90 -2.09
CA PRO A 112 -15.32 -11.72 -1.36
C PRO A 112 -16.54 -10.82 -1.09
N THR A 113 -16.99 -10.76 0.14
CA THR A 113 -18.00 -9.81 0.61
C THR A 113 -17.45 -8.39 0.79
N CYS A 114 -16.18 -8.29 1.18
CA CYS A 114 -15.44 -7.05 1.44
C CYS A 114 -14.79 -6.45 0.19
N CYS A 115 -15.14 -6.98 -0.99
CA CYS A 115 -14.72 -6.42 -2.28
C CYS A 115 -15.93 -6.11 -3.16
N GLY A 116 -15.85 -4.99 -3.87
CA GLY A 116 -16.79 -4.61 -4.92
C GLY A 116 -16.73 -5.51 -6.16
N ALA A 117 -17.63 -5.23 -7.11
CA ALA A 117 -17.77 -6.00 -8.34
C ALA A 117 -16.54 -5.85 -9.25
N GLY A 118 -15.96 -6.98 -9.69
CA GLY A 118 -14.76 -7.00 -10.55
C GLY A 118 -13.52 -7.58 -9.86
N TYR A 119 -13.57 -7.93 -8.58
CA TYR A 119 -12.48 -8.65 -7.94
C TYR A 119 -12.26 -10.02 -8.62
N PRO A 120 -11.03 -10.34 -9.07
CA PRO A 120 -10.76 -11.55 -9.87
C PRO A 120 -10.70 -12.85 -9.06
N GLY A 121 -11.05 -12.83 -7.77
CA GLY A 121 -10.97 -13.98 -6.86
C GLY A 121 -9.57 -14.21 -6.26
N LYS A 122 -8.55 -13.52 -6.76
CA LYS A 122 -7.16 -13.69 -6.32
C LYS A 122 -6.34 -12.42 -6.48
N ASP A 123 -5.34 -12.27 -5.62
CA ASP A 123 -4.33 -11.24 -5.73
C ASP A 123 -2.95 -11.75 -5.32
N SER A 124 -1.88 -11.09 -5.75
CA SER A 124 -0.49 -11.52 -5.50
C SER A 124 0.42 -10.35 -5.15
N PHE A 125 1.23 -10.56 -4.12
CA PHE A 125 2.18 -9.59 -3.61
C PHE A 125 3.59 -10.17 -3.63
N THR A 126 4.57 -9.37 -4.03
CA THR A 126 5.97 -9.80 -4.01
C THR A 126 6.45 -9.89 -2.56
N ARG A 127 7.06 -11.01 -2.20
CA ARG A 127 7.56 -11.30 -0.85
C ARG A 127 9.00 -10.79 -0.64
N GLY A 128 9.39 -9.72 -1.32
CA GLY A 128 10.68 -9.07 -1.12
C GLY A 128 10.79 -8.50 0.30
N THR A 129 11.65 -7.51 0.52
CA THR A 129 11.68 -6.80 1.80
C THR A 129 10.35 -6.03 1.98
N PRO A 130 9.47 -6.43 2.92
CA PRO A 130 8.24 -5.68 3.15
C PRO A 130 8.57 -4.31 3.73
N GLN A 131 7.67 -3.34 3.52
CA GLN A 131 7.76 -2.08 4.24
C GLN A 131 7.46 -2.33 5.73
N PRO A 132 8.27 -1.79 6.66
CA PRO A 132 8.02 -1.95 8.09
C PRO A 132 6.71 -1.26 8.49
N LEU A 133 6.06 -1.79 9.52
CA LEU A 133 4.91 -1.15 10.14
C LEU A 133 5.34 0.15 10.86
N THR A 134 4.37 1.04 11.09
CA THR A 134 4.64 2.30 11.79
C THR A 134 4.88 2.02 13.26
N ILE A 135 5.93 2.60 13.84
CA ILE A 135 6.16 2.50 15.29
C ILE A 135 5.45 3.65 15.97
N CYS A 136 4.50 3.35 16.86
CA CYS A 136 3.82 4.33 17.68
C CYS A 136 4.20 4.16 19.15
N LYS A 137 4.23 5.28 19.88
CA LYS A 137 4.40 5.29 21.33
C LYS A 137 3.05 5.26 22.02
N VAL A 138 2.93 4.45 23.08
CA VAL A 138 1.72 4.44 23.91
C VAL A 138 1.73 5.68 24.78
N LYS A 139 0.68 6.51 24.71
CA LYS A 139 0.54 7.69 25.58
C LYS A 139 -0.43 7.47 26.73
N ALA A 140 -1.41 6.59 26.56
CA ALA A 140 -2.30 6.21 27.66
C ALA A 140 -1.52 5.54 28.79
N SER A 141 -1.95 5.73 30.04
CA SER A 141 -1.35 5.06 31.19
C SER A 141 -1.44 3.53 31.06
N LYS A 142 -2.51 3.05 30.42
CA LYS A 142 -2.74 1.64 30.09
C LYS A 142 -3.63 1.54 28.85
N ALA A 143 -3.13 0.92 27.79
CA ALA A 143 -3.90 0.66 26.56
C ALA A 143 -4.11 -0.84 26.38
N GLY A 144 -5.37 -1.27 26.34
CA GLY A 144 -5.74 -2.67 26.18
C GLY A 144 -5.76 -3.11 24.71
N PHE A 145 -5.40 -4.36 24.46
CA PHE A 145 -5.67 -4.99 23.17
C PHE A 145 -7.10 -5.51 23.12
N PHE A 146 -7.70 -5.46 21.94
CA PHE A 146 -8.99 -6.07 21.62
C PHE A 146 -8.77 -7.18 20.59
N ALA A 147 -9.62 -8.21 20.62
CA ALA A 147 -9.68 -9.22 19.56
C ALA A 147 -10.26 -8.58 18.29
N SER A 148 -9.97 -9.16 17.13
CA SER A 148 -10.56 -8.76 15.85
C SER A 148 -11.83 -9.54 15.51
N ASP A 149 -12.58 -9.97 16.54
CA ASP A 149 -13.90 -10.57 16.37
C ASP A 149 -14.95 -9.47 16.15
N ALA A 150 -16.18 -9.87 15.79
CA ALA A 150 -17.23 -8.90 15.49
C ALA A 150 -17.58 -7.96 16.66
N ALA A 151 -17.27 -8.36 17.90
CA ALA A 151 -17.53 -7.58 19.10
C ALA A 151 -16.32 -6.75 19.56
N ASN A 152 -15.17 -6.87 18.87
CA ASN A 152 -13.87 -6.39 19.32
C ASN A 152 -13.64 -6.69 20.81
N THR A 153 -13.70 -7.97 21.19
CA THR A 153 -13.70 -8.38 22.60
C THR A 153 -12.42 -7.91 23.32
N PRO A 154 -12.52 -7.21 24.48
CA PRO A 154 -11.34 -6.78 25.23
C PRO A 154 -10.48 -7.96 25.70
N ARG A 155 -9.16 -7.88 25.48
CA ARG A 155 -8.19 -8.86 25.97
C ARG A 155 -7.61 -8.41 27.31
N LYS A 156 -7.07 -9.39 28.05
CA LYS A 156 -6.33 -9.14 29.31
C LYS A 156 -4.96 -8.51 29.08
N THR A 157 -4.42 -8.61 27.87
CA THR A 157 -3.12 -8.06 27.49
C THR A 157 -3.22 -6.56 27.24
N PHE A 158 -2.23 -5.82 27.72
CA PHE A 158 -2.15 -4.37 27.59
C PHE A 158 -0.69 -3.94 27.45
N VAL A 159 -0.51 -2.72 26.96
CA VAL A 159 0.73 -1.97 26.97
C VAL A 159 0.54 -0.70 27.81
N VAL A 160 1.63 -0.10 28.26
CA VAL A 160 1.61 1.06 29.16
C VAL A 160 2.33 2.24 28.52
N SER A 161 2.14 3.42 29.09
CA SER A 161 2.75 4.66 28.59
C SER A 161 4.26 4.50 28.38
N GLY A 162 4.75 4.93 27.21
CA GLY A 162 6.15 4.84 26.79
C GLY A 162 6.52 3.59 25.99
N ASP A 163 5.70 2.53 26.03
CA ASP A 163 5.89 1.33 25.21
C ASP A 163 5.86 1.68 23.71
N ALA A 164 6.67 0.98 22.92
CA ALA A 164 6.64 1.07 21.46
C ALA A 164 5.84 -0.09 20.88
N VAL A 165 4.90 0.22 20.00
CA VAL A 165 4.09 -0.76 19.28
C VAL A 165 4.24 -0.56 17.77
N GLU A 166 4.29 -1.67 17.03
CA GLU A 166 4.25 -1.69 15.57
C GLU A 166 2.80 -1.72 15.11
N VAL A 167 2.40 -0.79 14.25
CA VAL A 167 1.01 -0.50 13.93
C VAL A 167 0.82 -0.39 12.42
N TYR A 168 -0.25 -1.01 11.93
CA TYR A 168 -0.76 -0.71 10.60
C TYR A 168 -1.74 0.45 10.69
N LEU A 169 -1.39 1.58 10.07
CA LEU A 169 -2.24 2.76 10.00
C LEU A 169 -3.06 2.71 8.72
N ASP A 170 -4.33 2.36 8.87
CA ASP A 170 -5.28 2.39 7.76
C ASP A 170 -5.60 3.85 7.34
N PRO A 171 -5.67 4.16 6.03
CA PRO A 171 -6.06 5.48 5.52
C PRO A 171 -7.45 5.98 5.93
N VAL A 172 -8.39 5.08 6.23
CA VAL A 172 -9.77 5.39 6.66
C VAL A 172 -9.82 5.79 8.15
N GLU A 173 -8.67 5.73 8.83
CA GLU A 173 -8.48 6.13 10.23
C GLU A 173 -9.48 5.52 11.25
N PRO A 174 -9.61 4.18 11.33
CA PRO A 174 -10.50 3.58 12.30
C PRO A 174 -10.05 3.84 13.75
N ASP A 175 -11.03 3.84 14.66
CA ASP A 175 -10.82 3.97 16.11
C ASP A 175 -9.91 2.87 16.66
N LEU A 176 -10.07 1.66 16.15
CA LEU A 176 -9.29 0.48 16.50
C LEU A 176 -8.39 0.09 15.33
N ILE A 177 -7.09 -0.02 15.58
CA ILE A 177 -6.08 -0.33 14.55
C ILE A 177 -5.31 -1.60 14.90
N PRO A 178 -4.92 -2.40 13.89
CA PRO A 178 -4.03 -3.55 14.10
C PRO A 178 -2.67 -3.09 14.64
N ALA A 179 -2.26 -3.66 15.76
CA ALA A 179 -0.99 -3.37 16.40
C ALA A 179 -0.34 -4.65 16.95
N ARG A 180 0.99 -4.60 17.06
CA ARG A 180 1.83 -5.62 17.66
C ARG A 180 2.78 -4.97 18.67
N PHE A 181 2.86 -5.56 19.85
CA PHE A 181 3.88 -5.27 20.85
C PHE A 181 4.90 -6.41 20.90
N GLN A 182 6.17 -6.09 20.68
CA GLN A 182 7.27 -7.04 20.80
C GLN A 182 7.77 -7.09 22.24
N GLY A 183 7.23 -8.04 23.03
CA GLY A 183 7.71 -8.30 24.37
C GLY A 183 9.00 -9.14 24.40
N PRO A 184 9.65 -9.27 25.57
CA PRO A 184 10.92 -9.99 25.71
C PRO A 184 10.87 -11.47 25.32
N GLN A 185 9.70 -12.11 25.47
CA GLN A 185 9.51 -13.54 25.22
C GLN A 185 8.53 -13.86 24.08
N LYS A 186 7.58 -12.95 23.82
CA LYS A 186 6.50 -13.18 22.86
C LYS A 186 5.98 -11.87 22.28
N ALA A 187 5.51 -11.95 21.04
CA ALA A 187 4.79 -10.86 20.40
C ALA A 187 3.31 -10.94 20.76
N THR A 188 2.72 -9.82 21.15
CA THR A 188 1.26 -9.70 21.32
C THR A 188 0.72 -8.90 20.15
N ALA A 189 -0.24 -9.45 19.41
CA ALA A 189 -0.96 -8.73 18.36
C ALA A 189 -2.45 -8.66 18.71
N GLY A 190 -3.11 -7.62 18.21
CA GLY A 190 -4.54 -7.37 18.39
C GLY A 190 -4.89 -5.98 17.88
N LEU A 191 -6.12 -5.55 18.14
CA LEU A 191 -6.55 -4.18 17.88
C LEU A 191 -6.27 -3.29 19.09
N ILE A 192 -5.87 -2.04 18.87
CA ILE A 192 -5.65 -1.05 19.93
C ILE A 192 -6.33 0.26 19.54
N LYS A 193 -6.77 1.05 20.51
CA LYS A 193 -7.36 2.36 20.21
C LYS A 193 -6.31 3.30 19.66
N ARG A 194 -6.57 3.90 18.51
CA ARG A 194 -5.70 4.93 17.91
C ARG A 194 -5.47 6.09 18.87
N ALA A 195 -6.51 6.50 19.59
CA ALA A 195 -6.44 7.59 20.56
C ALA A 195 -5.51 7.31 21.76
N ASP A 196 -5.14 6.06 22.03
CA ASP A 196 -4.21 5.68 23.10
C ASP A 196 -2.75 5.75 22.66
N LEU A 197 -2.52 6.03 21.37
CA LEU A 197 -1.22 6.06 20.73
C LEU A 197 -0.83 7.48 20.33
N ASP A 198 0.48 7.69 20.32
CA ASP A 198 1.18 8.78 19.70
C ASP A 198 2.03 8.20 18.57
N CYS A 199 1.45 8.21 17.38
CA CYS A 199 2.15 7.85 16.16
C CYS A 199 2.82 9.11 15.61
N ALA A 200 3.76 9.68 16.37
CA ALA A 200 4.68 10.66 15.80
C ALA A 200 5.39 9.99 14.62
N ALA A 201 5.48 10.69 13.49
CA ALA A 201 6.16 10.19 12.30
C ALA A 201 7.69 10.17 12.53
N ASP A 202 8.16 9.37 13.48
CA ASP A 202 9.57 9.23 13.83
C ASP A 202 10.04 7.78 13.64
N THR A 203 10.70 7.57 12.50
CA THR A 203 11.81 6.62 12.27
C THR A 203 11.54 5.11 12.31
N ALA A 204 11.29 4.54 11.13
CA ALA A 204 11.94 3.29 10.72
C ALA A 204 13.17 3.62 9.85
N PRO A 205 14.26 2.82 9.87
CA PRO A 205 15.51 3.14 9.19
C PRO A 205 15.38 2.88 7.68
N SER A 206 14.78 3.84 6.98
CA SER A 206 14.95 3.95 5.54
C SER A 206 15.97 5.05 5.25
N LYS A 207 16.87 4.71 4.35
CA LYS A 207 18.15 5.34 4.10
C LYS A 207 17.96 6.68 3.38
N ALA A 208 17.66 7.75 4.12
CA ALA A 208 18.07 9.14 3.85
C ALA A 208 17.51 10.01 4.98
N PRO A 209 18.31 10.89 5.61
CA PRO A 209 17.79 11.83 6.60
C PRO A 209 16.85 12.81 5.90
N GLN A 210 15.54 12.57 5.98
CA GLN A 210 14.56 13.65 5.90
C GLN A 210 14.65 14.40 7.22
N THR A 211 15.59 15.35 7.27
CA THR A 211 15.39 16.54 8.09
C THR A 211 13.96 17.01 7.86
N ALA A 212 13.20 17.31 8.92
CA ALA A 212 11.99 18.11 8.79
C ALA A 212 12.36 19.36 7.99
N GLN A 213 12.17 19.29 6.67
CA GLN A 213 12.55 20.36 5.78
C GLN A 213 11.57 21.48 6.11
N ALA A 214 12.11 22.63 6.48
CA ALA A 214 11.31 23.84 6.59
C ALA A 214 10.44 23.96 5.33
N PRO A 215 9.17 24.38 5.45
CA PRO A 215 8.29 24.56 4.31
C PRO A 215 9.04 25.26 3.18
N ILE A 216 8.96 24.73 1.95
CA ILE A 216 9.62 25.35 0.81
C ILE A 216 9.13 26.79 0.74
N ALA A 217 10.07 27.74 0.79
CA ALA A 217 9.75 29.15 0.81
C ALA A 217 8.93 29.51 -0.43
N ALA A 218 7.86 30.29 -0.23
CA ALA A 218 6.85 30.55 -1.27
C ALA A 218 7.47 31.17 -2.54
N ASP A 219 8.52 31.98 -2.40
CA ASP A 219 9.28 32.57 -3.51
C ASP A 219 9.90 31.51 -4.43
N LYS A 220 10.31 30.36 -3.88
CA LYS A 220 10.86 29.24 -4.67
C LYS A 220 9.79 28.48 -5.45
N LEU A 221 8.54 28.49 -4.97
CA LEU A 221 7.41 27.86 -5.66
C LEU A 221 6.72 28.80 -6.65
N GLN A 222 6.98 30.09 -6.56
CA GLN A 222 6.39 31.12 -7.43
C GLN A 222 6.51 30.81 -8.94
N PRO A 223 7.62 30.25 -9.46
CA PRO A 223 7.73 29.89 -10.87
C PRO A 223 6.73 28.80 -11.32
N PHE A 224 6.19 28.01 -10.40
CA PHE A 224 5.25 26.92 -10.67
C PHE A 224 3.80 27.32 -10.39
N ALA A 225 3.59 28.49 -9.78
CA ALA A 225 2.31 28.97 -9.29
C ALA A 225 1.21 28.96 -10.35
N GLY A 226 -0.01 28.71 -9.89
CA GLY A 226 -1.23 28.77 -10.70
C GLY A 226 -1.74 27.40 -11.14
N THR A 227 -2.79 27.44 -11.93
CA THR A 227 -3.50 26.26 -12.43
C THR A 227 -2.95 25.85 -13.78
N TRP A 228 -2.78 24.55 -13.94
CA TRP A 228 -2.27 23.90 -15.15
C TRP A 228 -3.34 22.92 -15.64
N VAL A 229 -3.80 23.10 -16.87
CA VAL A 229 -4.87 22.31 -17.48
C VAL A 229 -4.28 21.28 -18.42
N GLU A 230 -4.73 20.03 -18.35
CA GLU A 230 -4.20 18.94 -19.16
C GLU A 230 -4.46 19.18 -20.66
N LEU A 231 -3.45 18.84 -21.46
CA LEU A 231 -3.48 18.81 -22.91
C LEU A 231 -3.47 17.36 -23.39
N THR A 232 -4.41 17.01 -24.26
CA THR A 232 -4.44 15.73 -24.95
C THR A 232 -3.83 15.88 -26.33
N ARG A 233 -2.87 15.02 -26.66
CA ARG A 233 -2.31 14.98 -28.02
C ARG A 233 -3.34 14.40 -29.00
N LYS A 234 -3.69 15.16 -30.04
CA LYS A 234 -4.61 14.75 -31.10
C LYS A 234 -3.98 15.01 -32.47
N GLY A 235 -3.50 13.95 -33.12
CA GLY A 235 -2.71 14.04 -34.35
C GLY A 235 -1.39 14.77 -34.12
N LYS A 236 -1.11 15.81 -34.91
CA LYS A 236 0.11 16.63 -34.79
C LYS A 236 0.00 17.77 -33.76
N GLY A 237 -1.16 17.95 -33.11
CA GLY A 237 -1.41 19.06 -32.19
C GLY A 237 -1.90 18.62 -30.82
N PHE A 238 -2.21 19.61 -29.98
CA PHE A 238 -2.79 19.44 -28.66
C PHE A 238 -4.19 20.05 -28.62
N VAL A 239 -5.08 19.43 -27.86
CA VAL A 239 -6.43 19.92 -27.55
C VAL A 239 -6.64 19.90 -26.04
N ILE A 240 -7.50 20.74 -25.52
CA ILE A 240 -8.06 20.59 -24.17
C ILE A 240 -9.32 19.74 -24.32
N LEU A 241 -9.31 18.53 -23.78
CA LEU A 241 -10.46 17.64 -23.81
C LEU A 241 -11.36 17.94 -22.60
N LYS A 242 -12.62 18.29 -22.86
CA LYS A 242 -13.63 18.51 -21.83
C LYS A 242 -14.50 17.25 -21.68
N PRO A 243 -14.38 16.51 -20.57
CA PRO A 243 -15.19 15.31 -20.35
C PRO A 243 -16.66 15.65 -20.09
N CYS A 244 -17.56 14.70 -20.34
CA CYS A 244 -19.01 14.93 -20.25
C CYS A 244 -19.51 15.15 -18.80
N SER A 245 -19.02 14.35 -17.85
CA SER A 245 -19.50 14.28 -16.46
C SER A 245 -18.39 14.46 -15.42
N ALA A 246 -17.30 15.12 -15.80
CA ALA A 246 -16.14 15.35 -14.94
C ALA A 246 -15.56 16.76 -15.13
N GLN A 247 -14.72 17.19 -14.20
CA GLN A 247 -13.91 18.38 -14.40
C GLN A 247 -12.75 18.08 -15.34
N ASN A 248 -12.21 19.12 -15.99
CA ASN A 248 -10.96 18.98 -16.71
C ASN A 248 -9.86 18.59 -15.73
N ARG A 249 -9.07 17.59 -16.12
CA ARG A 249 -7.87 17.25 -15.38
C ARG A 249 -6.94 18.45 -15.33
N SER A 250 -6.51 18.78 -14.13
CA SER A 250 -5.69 19.95 -13.86
C SER A 250 -4.93 19.78 -12.55
N PHE A 251 -3.91 20.59 -12.35
CA PHE A 251 -3.31 20.74 -11.03
C PHE A 251 -3.02 22.20 -10.73
N THR A 252 -3.08 22.58 -9.46
CA THR A 252 -2.87 23.94 -8.99
C THR A 252 -1.75 23.96 -7.98
N VAL A 253 -0.70 24.73 -8.24
CA VAL A 253 0.38 24.98 -7.27
C VAL A 253 0.06 26.25 -6.50
N LYS A 254 0.02 26.14 -5.16
CA LYS A 254 -0.26 27.23 -4.22
C LYS A 254 1.01 27.58 -3.43
N PRO A 255 1.81 28.57 -3.88
CA PRO A 255 3.07 28.91 -3.22
C PRO A 255 2.92 29.30 -1.75
N ALA A 256 1.84 30.01 -1.41
CA ALA A 256 1.61 30.50 -0.05
C ALA A 256 1.41 29.39 0.99
N THR A 257 0.82 28.25 0.58
CA THR A 257 0.59 27.10 1.47
C THR A 257 1.56 25.96 1.23
N GLY A 258 2.36 26.03 0.16
CA GLY A 258 3.26 24.94 -0.24
C GLY A 258 2.49 23.70 -0.71
N GLU A 259 1.31 23.87 -1.27
CA GLU A 259 0.41 22.77 -1.66
C GLU A 259 0.29 22.64 -3.18
N VAL A 260 0.09 21.41 -3.63
CA VAL A 260 -0.32 21.07 -4.99
C VAL A 260 -1.67 20.36 -4.90
N VAL A 261 -2.70 20.95 -5.51
CA VAL A 261 -4.03 20.34 -5.62
C VAL A 261 -4.16 19.73 -6.99
N VAL A 262 -4.37 18.43 -7.09
CA VAL A 262 -4.52 17.70 -8.35
C VAL A 262 -5.98 17.29 -8.54
N GLN A 263 -6.61 17.77 -9.60
CA GLN A 263 -7.94 17.38 -10.06
C GLN A 263 -7.80 16.30 -11.12
N LEU A 264 -8.27 15.09 -10.83
CA LEU A 264 -8.19 13.93 -11.72
C LEU A 264 -9.47 13.66 -12.52
N GLY A 265 -10.42 14.60 -12.49
CA GLY A 265 -11.71 14.50 -13.16
C GLY A 265 -12.85 14.66 -12.17
N GLN A 266 -13.24 13.56 -11.54
CA GLN A 266 -14.26 13.54 -10.48
C GLN A 266 -13.68 13.62 -9.06
N GLU A 267 -12.37 13.39 -8.93
CA GLU A 267 -11.65 13.39 -7.65
C GLU A 267 -10.62 14.51 -7.60
N ALA A 268 -10.35 15.00 -6.38
CA ALA A 268 -9.30 15.95 -6.09
C ALA A 268 -8.43 15.43 -4.94
N THR A 269 -7.12 15.61 -5.04
CA THR A 269 -6.19 15.31 -3.95
C THR A 269 -5.28 16.50 -3.68
N THR A 270 -4.87 16.68 -2.42
CA THR A 270 -3.96 17.76 -2.01
C THR A 270 -2.68 17.14 -1.47
N LEU A 271 -1.55 17.58 -2.02
CA LEU A 271 -0.21 17.16 -1.61
C LEU A 271 0.59 18.36 -1.11
N LYS A 272 1.48 18.14 -0.16
CA LYS A 272 2.44 19.15 0.31
C LYS A 272 3.75 19.03 -0.47
N VAL A 273 4.29 20.15 -0.90
CA VAL A 273 5.63 20.22 -1.52
C VAL A 273 6.68 20.20 -0.41
N THR A 274 7.48 19.14 -0.39
CA THR A 274 8.51 18.91 0.62
C THR A 274 9.91 19.20 0.10
N SER A 275 10.15 19.04 -1.20
CA SER A 275 11.43 19.41 -1.82
C SER A 275 11.26 20.02 -3.21
N LEU A 276 12.26 20.76 -3.64
CA LEU A 276 12.35 21.33 -4.99
C LEU A 276 13.80 21.28 -5.46
N GLU A 277 14.07 20.48 -6.49
CA GLU A 277 15.41 20.23 -7.00
C GLU A 277 15.47 20.45 -8.52
N PRO A 278 16.60 20.92 -9.08
CA PRO A 278 16.80 20.95 -10.52
C PRO A 278 16.75 19.54 -11.12
N GLY A 279 16.01 19.39 -12.22
CA GLY A 279 15.92 18.16 -12.99
C GLY A 279 16.99 18.03 -14.07
N LYS A 280 16.95 16.93 -14.84
CA LYS A 280 17.87 16.73 -15.97
C LYS A 280 17.43 17.57 -17.18
N GLY A 281 18.17 18.65 -17.43
CA GLY A 281 18.02 19.51 -18.62
C GLY A 281 17.45 20.90 -18.31
N ALA A 282 17.50 21.80 -19.30
CA ALA A 282 17.00 23.15 -19.15
C ALA A 282 15.48 23.16 -18.90
N GLY A 283 15.02 23.90 -17.89
CA GLY A 283 13.61 23.99 -17.51
C GLY A 283 13.04 22.72 -16.85
N ALA A 284 13.89 21.76 -16.48
CA ALA A 284 13.48 20.58 -15.74
C ALA A 284 13.63 20.78 -14.23
N TRP A 285 12.65 20.29 -13.48
CA TRP A 285 12.60 20.33 -12.02
C TRP A 285 12.04 19.03 -11.48
N VAL A 286 12.34 18.73 -10.23
CA VAL A 286 11.75 17.62 -9.47
C VAL A 286 11.15 18.22 -8.21
N LEU A 287 9.84 18.09 -8.07
CA LEU A 287 9.11 18.50 -6.87
C LEU A 287 8.89 17.24 -6.03
N GLY A 288 9.43 17.23 -4.82
CA GLY A 288 9.06 16.24 -3.80
C GLY A 288 7.70 16.61 -3.24
N LEU A 289 6.78 15.66 -3.29
CA LEU A 289 5.41 15.79 -2.81
C LEU A 289 5.16 14.77 -1.70
N THR A 290 4.21 15.08 -0.81
CA THR A 290 3.74 14.12 0.20
C THR A 290 2.24 14.26 0.34
N SER A 291 1.53 13.13 0.22
CA SER A 291 0.07 13.10 0.38
C SER A 291 -0.33 13.27 1.85
N ALA A 292 -1.61 13.50 2.11
CA ALA A 292 -2.14 13.53 3.48
C ALA A 292 -1.84 12.23 4.25
N ALA A 293 -1.76 11.09 3.55
CA ALA A 293 -1.40 9.79 4.11
C ALA A 293 0.11 9.59 4.33
N GLY A 294 0.94 10.63 4.13
CA GLY A 294 2.38 10.57 4.34
C GLY A 294 3.17 9.85 3.25
N LYS A 295 2.52 9.44 2.15
CA LYS A 295 3.21 8.76 1.03
C LYS A 295 4.05 9.79 0.25
N PRO A 296 5.38 9.60 0.13
CA PRO A 296 6.22 10.47 -0.66
C PRO A 296 6.04 10.19 -2.15
N GLU A 297 6.13 11.23 -2.95
CA GLU A 297 6.03 11.17 -4.41
C GLU A 297 6.97 12.19 -5.04
N ALA A 298 7.48 11.88 -6.23
CA ALA A 298 8.31 12.82 -6.99
C ALA A 298 7.59 13.20 -8.29
N LEU A 299 7.23 14.48 -8.40
CA LEU A 299 6.70 15.05 -9.62
C LEU A 299 7.85 15.59 -10.47
N GLN A 300 8.13 14.90 -11.57
CA GLN A 300 9.04 15.39 -12.59
C GLN A 300 8.33 16.45 -13.41
N TRP A 301 8.96 17.60 -13.53
CA TRP A 301 8.48 18.74 -14.27
C TRP A 301 9.46 19.08 -15.37
N LYS A 302 8.97 19.33 -16.58
CA LYS A 302 9.79 19.79 -17.70
C LYS A 302 9.05 20.83 -18.50
N THR A 303 9.63 22.02 -18.64
CA THR A 303 9.11 23.01 -19.61
C THR A 303 9.21 22.45 -21.02
N ALA A 304 8.05 22.29 -21.67
CA ALA A 304 7.96 21.79 -23.04
C ALA A 304 8.05 22.94 -24.05
N ASP A 305 7.32 24.04 -23.80
CA ASP A 305 7.37 25.27 -24.59
C ASP A 305 7.07 26.47 -23.67
N ALA A 306 8.10 27.25 -23.33
CA ALA A 306 7.97 28.40 -22.43
C ALA A 306 7.07 29.51 -23.03
N ALA A 307 7.12 29.72 -24.35
CA ALA A 307 6.34 30.74 -25.02
C ALA A 307 4.84 30.40 -24.95
N LYS A 308 4.49 29.13 -25.19
CA LYS A 308 3.12 28.63 -25.04
C LYS A 308 2.74 28.34 -23.58
N GLY A 309 3.70 28.38 -22.67
CA GLY A 309 3.53 28.05 -21.25
C GLY A 309 3.04 26.62 -21.06
N THR A 310 3.63 25.68 -21.79
CA THR A 310 3.35 24.26 -21.63
C THR A 310 4.46 23.55 -20.88
N VAL A 311 4.04 22.55 -20.12
CA VAL A 311 4.91 21.69 -19.32
C VAL A 311 4.51 20.25 -19.53
N SER A 312 5.49 19.37 -19.47
CA SER A 312 5.30 17.94 -19.37
C SER A 312 5.57 17.55 -17.91
N VAL A 313 4.62 16.86 -17.29
CA VAL A 313 4.76 16.35 -15.93
C VAL A 313 4.60 14.85 -15.90
N THR A 314 5.35 14.21 -15.03
CA THR A 314 5.31 12.77 -14.83
C THR A 314 5.49 12.48 -13.34
N SER A 315 4.68 11.59 -12.79
CA SER A 315 4.92 11.00 -11.49
C SER A 315 4.53 9.51 -11.51
N PRO A 316 5.16 8.67 -10.68
CA PRO A 316 4.89 7.23 -10.68
C PRO A 316 3.44 6.89 -10.31
N ASP A 317 2.84 7.64 -9.39
CA ASP A 317 1.53 7.33 -8.81
C ASP A 317 0.41 8.19 -9.37
N LEU A 318 0.47 9.52 -9.22
CA LEU A 318 -0.63 10.42 -9.63
C LEU A 318 -0.83 10.46 -11.14
N PHE A 319 0.28 10.41 -11.89
CA PHE A 319 0.25 10.60 -13.34
C PHE A 319 0.51 9.32 -14.11
N SER A 320 1.22 8.32 -13.56
CA SER A 320 1.53 6.98 -14.12
C SER A 320 2.27 6.95 -15.48
N GLN A 321 2.12 8.01 -16.26
CA GLN A 321 2.70 8.30 -17.56
C GLN A 321 2.94 9.81 -17.65
N SER A 322 3.62 10.24 -18.71
CA SER A 322 3.88 11.66 -18.93
C SER A 322 2.65 12.34 -19.52
N HIS A 323 2.24 13.46 -18.93
CA HIS A 323 1.11 14.26 -19.35
C HIS A 323 1.55 15.69 -19.66
N ASP A 324 1.01 16.28 -20.72
CA ASP A 324 1.28 17.67 -21.10
C ASP A 324 0.21 18.58 -20.50
N TYR A 325 0.61 19.76 -20.04
CA TYR A 325 -0.28 20.76 -19.45
C TYR A 325 0.02 22.14 -20.00
N VAL A 326 -0.98 23.02 -19.97
CA VAL A 326 -0.85 24.45 -20.27
C VAL A 326 -1.27 25.27 -19.05
N ARG A 327 -0.60 26.40 -18.82
CA ARG A 327 -1.07 27.39 -17.85
C ARG A 327 -2.48 27.85 -18.18
N GLN A 328 -3.36 27.95 -17.19
CA GLN A 328 -4.76 28.32 -17.38
C GLN A 328 -4.91 29.66 -18.13
N GLU A 329 -4.06 30.65 -17.86
CA GLU A 329 -4.08 31.95 -18.56
C GLU A 329 -3.65 31.89 -20.04
N LYS A 330 -3.01 30.78 -20.47
CA LYS A 330 -2.59 30.54 -21.86
C LYS A 330 -3.44 29.47 -22.56
N GLN A 331 -4.47 28.94 -21.90
CA GLN A 331 -5.28 27.85 -22.43
C GLN A 331 -6.00 28.19 -23.74
N SER A 332 -6.29 29.48 -23.98
CA SER A 332 -6.94 29.96 -25.22
C SER A 332 -6.10 29.75 -26.48
N ALA A 333 -4.81 29.46 -26.35
CA ALA A 333 -3.94 29.06 -27.46
C ALA A 333 -4.22 27.63 -27.97
N PHE A 334 -5.04 26.86 -27.27
CA PHE A 334 -5.35 25.47 -27.58
C PHE A 334 -6.84 25.29 -27.86
N PRO A 335 -7.21 24.54 -28.92
CA PRO A 335 -8.60 24.24 -29.20
C PRO A 335 -9.21 23.37 -28.10
N VAL A 336 -10.39 23.75 -27.62
CA VAL A 336 -11.19 22.95 -26.69
C VAL A 336 -12.07 22.00 -27.50
N LYS A 337 -12.09 20.72 -27.11
CA LYS A 337 -12.99 19.71 -27.69
C LYS A 337 -13.76 19.03 -26.58
N GLN A 338 -15.08 18.99 -26.72
CA GLN A 338 -15.91 18.19 -25.85
C GLN A 338 -15.78 16.71 -26.23
N GLU A 339 -15.85 15.84 -25.23
CA GLU A 339 -15.97 14.41 -25.41
C GLU A 339 -17.23 14.07 -26.23
N THR A 340 -17.16 13.01 -27.04
CA THR A 340 -18.28 12.58 -27.89
C THR A 340 -19.27 11.75 -27.07
N GLY A 341 -20.57 11.97 -27.26
CA GLY A 341 -21.62 11.20 -26.58
C GLY A 341 -22.13 11.83 -25.28
N CYS A 342 -21.85 13.10 -25.01
CA CYS A 342 -22.34 13.76 -23.79
C CYS A 342 -23.87 13.88 -23.73
N ASP A 343 -24.54 13.86 -24.87
CA ASP A 343 -26.00 13.99 -24.98
C ASP A 343 -26.76 12.78 -24.36
N GLU A 344 -26.10 11.63 -24.18
CA GLU A 344 -26.68 10.42 -23.57
C GLU A 344 -26.75 10.48 -22.03
N TYR A 345 -26.11 11.46 -21.39
CA TYR A 345 -26.02 11.61 -19.93
C TYR A 345 -26.83 12.79 -19.36
N GLU A 346 -27.49 13.59 -20.22
CA GLU A 346 -28.33 14.74 -19.82
C GLU A 346 -29.85 14.43 -19.81
N GLN A 347 -30.26 13.16 -19.89
CA GLN A 347 -31.67 12.72 -19.71
C GLN A 347 -31.93 12.12 -18.33
#